data_AF-A0A956KP89-F1
#
_entry.id   AF-A0A956KP89-F1
#
_cell.length_a   1.000
_cell.length_b   1.000
_cell.length_c   1.000
_cell.angle_alpha   90.00
_cell.angle_beta   90.00
_cell.angle_gamma   90.00
#
_symmetry.space_group_name_H-M   'P 1'
#
loop_
_entity.id
_entity.type
_entity.pdbx_description
1 polymer ?
#
loop_
_entity_poly.entity_id
_entity_poly.type
_entity_poly.pdbx_seq_one_letter_code
_entity_poly.pdbx_strand_id
1 'polypeptide(L)'
;QFSFCVALWEALYDQRPFAGRTMVELSAAVAAGKLREPPADTRIPGFLQAALRRGLSVDPDARWPDLTALLTELERDPSMGRRRLLVGGGLAASLLGALAVGPALAEHHQAEDIEICPAADARLEGVWDLSLHHQVHQAFAGDSSQVQQAVQINHFLDDYAADWLAMHKDACEDTNVRRELSPAILDKRMQCLEERRMALGAVSHQLAGGPQPQLEPLVVIAGLPSIERCGDLDYLEAQAPMPDDRALAASVNEVRARLAELRAQVDAGAPHQSLPALESLAEEAVALGYAPLDAQVLTELAFAQAGMGDPRESQRRLEEAVVASIRTGQDELAGRAGTEAPVTFTYQRGELGVRLEVVDAGMRDALAGLFRPAG
;
A
#
# COMPACT_ATOMS: atom_id res chain seq x y z
N GLN A 1 17.30 1.94 -10.44
CA GLN A 1 17.00 3.12 -11.28
C GLN A 1 16.64 2.80 -12.73
N PHE A 2 17.44 2.04 -13.50
CA PHE A 2 17.16 1.79 -14.93
C PHE A 2 15.82 1.08 -15.19
N SER A 3 15.58 -0.08 -14.56
CA SER A 3 14.33 -0.85 -14.72
C SER A 3 13.10 -0.06 -14.26
N PHE A 4 13.26 0.76 -13.21
CA PHE A 4 12.21 1.66 -12.73
C PHE A 4 11.86 2.72 -13.80
N CYS A 5 12.85 3.36 -14.42
CA CYS A 5 12.59 4.30 -15.52
C CYS A 5 11.98 3.62 -16.75
N VAL A 6 12.28 2.34 -17.00
CA VAL A 6 11.62 1.56 -18.06
C VAL A 6 10.14 1.38 -17.76
N ALA A 7 9.80 0.95 -16.54
CA ALA A 7 8.41 0.76 -16.10
C ALA A 7 7.63 2.08 -16.09
N LEU A 8 8.23 3.14 -15.54
CA LEU A 8 7.60 4.46 -15.49
C LEU A 8 7.42 5.07 -16.89
N TRP A 9 8.36 4.85 -17.81
CA TRP A 9 8.21 5.25 -19.20
C TRP A 9 7.04 4.50 -19.88
N GLU A 10 6.90 3.18 -19.67
CA GLU A 10 5.80 2.39 -20.23
C GLU A 10 4.44 2.86 -19.69
N ALA A 11 4.35 3.14 -18.39
CA ALA A 11 3.14 3.67 -17.77
C ALA A 11 2.75 5.07 -18.31
N LEU A 12 3.73 5.91 -18.59
CA LEU A 12 3.52 7.30 -18.99
C LEU A 12 3.24 7.49 -20.48
N TYR A 13 3.84 6.67 -21.33
CA TYR A 13 3.76 6.81 -22.80
C TYR A 13 2.97 5.69 -23.48
N ASP A 14 2.46 4.70 -22.72
CA ASP A 14 1.80 3.49 -23.24
C ASP A 14 2.66 2.72 -24.27
N GLN A 15 3.99 2.82 -24.11
CA GLN A 15 4.96 2.14 -24.94
C GLN A 15 6.29 1.99 -24.21
N ARG A 16 7.03 0.91 -24.48
CA ARG A 16 8.38 0.72 -23.93
C ARG A 16 9.39 1.72 -24.51
N PRO A 17 10.42 2.11 -23.73
CA PRO A 17 11.45 3.04 -24.19
C PRO A 17 12.35 2.46 -25.30
N PHE A 18 12.54 1.14 -25.37
CA PHE A 18 13.37 0.48 -26.38
C PHE A 18 12.52 -0.40 -27.31
N ALA A 19 12.78 -0.32 -28.61
CA ALA A 19 12.06 -1.11 -29.62
C ALA A 19 12.73 -2.49 -29.81
N GLY A 20 11.92 -3.55 -29.90
CA GLY A 20 12.38 -4.89 -30.28
C GLY A 20 11.32 -5.95 -30.02
N ARG A 21 11.25 -6.97 -30.87
CA ARG A 21 10.37 -8.15 -30.73
C ARG A 21 11.12 -9.38 -30.25
N THR A 22 12.45 -9.33 -30.23
CA THR A 22 13.33 -10.40 -29.78
C THR A 22 14.36 -9.89 -28.78
N MET A 23 14.93 -10.78 -27.96
CA MET A 23 15.96 -10.42 -26.97
C MET A 23 17.20 -9.78 -27.60
N VAL A 24 17.57 -10.24 -28.81
CA VAL A 24 18.71 -9.72 -29.57
C VAL A 24 18.45 -8.27 -30.01
N GLU A 25 17.26 -7.98 -30.52
CA GLU A 25 16.87 -6.62 -30.91
C GLU A 25 16.81 -5.67 -29.71
N LEU A 26 16.25 -6.13 -28.59
CA LEU A 26 16.19 -5.35 -27.35
C LEU A 26 17.57 -5.05 -26.78
N SER A 27 18.45 -6.05 -26.70
CA SER A 27 19.82 -5.86 -26.24
C SER A 27 20.60 -4.87 -27.11
N ALA A 28 20.41 -4.93 -28.44
CA ALA A 28 21.04 -4.00 -29.36
C ALA A 28 20.49 -2.56 -29.20
N ALA A 29 19.18 -2.41 -29.02
CA ALA A 29 18.55 -1.10 -28.80
C ALA A 29 18.97 -0.45 -27.48
N VAL A 30 19.07 -1.24 -26.41
CA VAL A 30 19.59 -0.78 -25.10
C VAL A 30 21.06 -0.39 -25.20
N ALA A 31 21.90 -1.24 -25.79
CA ALA A 31 23.33 -0.94 -25.94
C ALA A 31 23.60 0.30 -26.81
N ALA A 32 22.75 0.55 -27.80
CA ALA A 32 22.83 1.74 -28.65
C ALA A 32 22.25 3.02 -27.99
N GLY A 33 21.60 2.91 -26.81
CA GLY A 33 20.94 4.02 -26.14
C GLY A 33 19.80 4.65 -26.95
N LYS A 34 19.21 3.88 -27.90
CA LYS A 34 18.23 4.41 -28.84
C LYS A 34 16.82 4.33 -28.25
N LEU A 35 16.43 5.39 -27.56
CA LEU A 35 15.07 5.55 -27.04
C LEU A 35 14.07 5.77 -28.18
N ARG A 36 12.85 5.23 -28.03
CA ARG A 36 11.70 5.62 -28.84
C ARG A 36 11.36 7.08 -28.56
N GLU A 37 10.95 7.79 -29.59
CA GLU A 37 10.40 9.13 -29.40
C GLU A 37 9.02 9.03 -28.73
N PRO A 38 8.77 9.82 -27.68
CA PRO A 38 7.43 10.00 -27.14
C PRO A 38 6.41 10.44 -28.21
N PRO A 39 5.14 10.03 -28.08
CA PRO A 39 4.06 10.58 -28.91
C PRO A 39 3.99 12.12 -28.82
N ALA A 40 3.71 12.78 -29.95
CA ALA A 40 3.74 14.25 -30.05
C ALA A 40 2.68 14.97 -29.20
N ASP A 41 1.63 14.27 -28.79
CA ASP A 41 0.50 14.73 -27.98
C ASP A 41 0.69 14.50 -26.47
N THR A 42 1.89 14.10 -26.03
CA THR A 42 2.14 13.78 -24.64
C THR A 42 2.13 15.02 -23.73
N ARG A 43 1.26 15.03 -22.72
CA ARG A 43 1.11 16.12 -21.72
C ARG A 43 2.03 16.01 -20.50
N ILE A 44 3.21 15.41 -20.66
CA ILE A 44 4.15 15.18 -19.55
C ILE A 44 5.12 16.37 -19.39
N PRO A 45 5.24 16.94 -18.17
CA PRO A 45 6.21 17.99 -17.86
C PRO A 45 7.65 17.65 -18.31
N GLY A 46 8.34 18.64 -18.90
CA GLY A 46 9.69 18.44 -19.45
C GLY A 46 10.73 17.95 -18.44
N PHE A 47 10.59 18.28 -17.14
CA PHE A 47 11.50 17.82 -16.10
C PHE A 47 11.42 16.30 -15.88
N LEU A 48 10.22 15.71 -15.93
CA LEU A 48 10.01 14.27 -15.85
C LEU A 48 10.64 13.56 -17.05
N GLN A 49 10.48 14.12 -18.26
CA GLN A 49 11.11 13.57 -19.46
C GLN A 49 12.64 13.55 -19.34
N ALA A 50 13.23 14.63 -18.79
CA ALA A 50 14.67 14.72 -18.56
C ALA A 50 15.15 13.71 -17.49
N ALA A 51 14.42 13.58 -16.39
CA ALA A 51 14.73 12.63 -15.32
C ALA A 51 14.72 11.17 -15.82
N LEU A 52 13.71 10.81 -16.61
CA LEU A 52 13.60 9.50 -17.25
C LEU A 52 14.73 9.24 -18.25
N ARG A 53 15.03 10.20 -19.14
CA ARG A 53 16.14 10.06 -20.10
C ARG A 53 17.48 9.86 -19.40
N ARG A 54 17.73 10.55 -18.28
CA ARG A 54 18.93 10.36 -17.46
C ARG A 54 18.97 8.98 -16.81
N GLY A 55 17.85 8.52 -16.24
CA GLY A 55 17.76 7.19 -15.63
C GLY A 55 17.90 6.03 -16.62
N LEU A 56 17.56 6.28 -17.89
CA LEU A 56 17.70 5.33 -19.01
C LEU A 56 19.05 5.41 -19.76
N SER A 57 20.01 6.19 -19.26
CA SER A 57 21.36 6.27 -19.85
C SER A 57 22.02 4.88 -19.94
N VAL A 58 22.74 4.61 -21.03
CA VAL A 58 23.51 3.36 -21.19
C VAL A 58 24.67 3.33 -20.18
N ASP A 59 25.36 4.46 -20.04
CA ASP A 59 26.41 4.66 -19.05
C ASP A 59 25.80 4.74 -17.64
N PRO A 60 26.14 3.80 -16.72
CA PRO A 60 25.67 3.81 -15.34
C PRO A 60 26.06 5.08 -14.58
N ASP A 61 27.24 5.66 -14.85
CA ASP A 61 27.76 6.81 -14.10
C ASP A 61 27.05 8.11 -14.50
N ALA A 62 26.45 8.15 -15.70
CA ALA A 62 25.60 9.24 -16.15
C ALA A 62 24.17 9.19 -15.57
N ARG A 63 23.80 8.10 -14.89
CA ARG A 63 22.47 7.95 -14.27
C ARG A 63 22.38 8.73 -12.95
N TRP A 64 21.34 8.42 -12.19
CA TRP A 64 21.19 8.86 -10.82
C TRP A 64 22.09 8.04 -9.89
N PRO A 65 22.71 8.68 -8.87
CA PRO A 65 23.59 8.01 -7.91
C PRO A 65 22.92 6.80 -7.24
N ASP A 66 21.63 6.94 -6.92
CA ASP A 66 20.77 5.90 -6.38
C ASP A 66 19.31 6.13 -6.82
N LEU A 67 18.41 5.22 -6.42
CA LEU A 67 16.99 5.33 -6.72
C LEU A 67 16.33 6.49 -5.95
N THR A 68 16.76 6.76 -4.71
CA THR A 68 16.23 7.83 -3.86
C THR A 68 16.43 9.20 -4.51
N ALA A 69 17.62 9.48 -5.03
CA ALA A 69 17.95 10.71 -5.75
C ALA A 69 17.10 10.90 -7.02
N LEU A 70 16.72 9.81 -7.69
CA LEU A 70 15.76 9.85 -8.80
C LEU A 70 14.35 10.21 -8.30
N LEU A 71 13.86 9.55 -7.25
CA LEU A 71 12.51 9.79 -6.71
C LEU A 71 12.36 11.24 -6.20
N THR A 72 13.37 11.77 -5.51
CA THR A 72 13.40 13.18 -5.09
C THR A 72 13.28 14.16 -6.27
N GLU A 73 13.85 13.83 -7.44
CA GLU A 73 13.69 14.66 -8.64
C GLU A 73 12.29 14.51 -9.26
N LEU A 74 11.68 13.32 -9.20
CA LEU A 74 10.35 13.07 -9.73
C LEU A 74 9.24 13.72 -8.88
N GLU A 75 9.46 13.86 -7.57
CA GLU A 75 8.54 14.51 -6.61
C GLU A 75 8.51 16.04 -6.71
N ARG A 76 9.38 16.65 -7.52
CA ARG A 76 9.38 18.11 -7.69
C ARG A 76 8.08 18.59 -8.32
N ASP A 77 7.27 19.30 -7.53
CA ASP A 77 6.11 20.05 -8.03
C ASP A 77 6.49 21.51 -8.35
N PRO A 78 6.70 21.87 -9.64
CA PRO A 78 7.00 23.26 -10.02
C PRO A 78 5.81 24.22 -9.83
N SER A 79 4.59 23.73 -9.60
CA SER A 79 3.40 24.56 -9.36
C SER A 79 3.33 25.12 -7.93
N MET A 80 3.92 24.42 -6.96
CA MET A 80 4.02 24.88 -5.56
C MET A 80 4.88 26.14 -5.38
N GLY A 81 5.91 26.34 -6.22
CA GLY A 81 6.80 27.51 -6.14
C GLY A 81 6.10 28.84 -6.47
N ARG A 82 5.14 28.83 -7.41
CA ARG A 82 4.32 30.02 -7.74
C ARG A 82 3.24 30.30 -6.69
N ARG A 83 2.69 29.25 -6.07
CA ARG A 83 1.67 29.36 -5.03
C ARG A 83 2.24 29.91 -3.71
N ARG A 84 3.51 29.62 -3.39
CA ARG A 84 4.23 30.17 -2.22
C ARG A 84 4.53 31.68 -2.34
N LEU A 85 4.72 32.21 -3.55
CA LEU A 85 4.91 33.65 -3.77
C LEU A 85 3.62 34.48 -3.63
N LEU A 86 2.44 33.88 -3.81
CA LEU A 86 1.14 34.55 -3.64
C LEU A 86 0.67 34.60 -2.18
N VAL A 87 1.19 33.73 -1.30
CA VAL A 87 0.86 33.70 0.13
C VAL A 87 1.84 34.55 0.97
N GLY A 88 3.02 34.88 0.45
CA GLY A 88 4.03 35.70 1.13
C GLY A 88 3.78 37.22 1.16
N GLY A 89 2.78 37.75 0.44
CA GLY A 89 2.51 39.19 0.33
C GLY A 89 1.51 39.77 1.35
N GLY A 90 0.77 38.94 2.09
CA GLY A 90 -0.34 39.38 2.94
C GLY A 90 -0.03 39.61 4.42
N LEU A 91 1.12 39.14 4.92
CA LEU A 91 1.41 39.09 6.36
C LEU A 91 2.16 40.31 6.92
N ALA A 92 2.32 41.39 6.14
CA ALA A 92 3.00 42.61 6.59
C ALA A 92 2.05 43.74 7.05
N ALA A 93 0.72 43.53 7.04
CA ALA A 93 -0.25 44.61 7.28
C ALA A 93 -1.04 44.52 8.61
N SER A 94 -0.84 43.50 9.45
CA SER A 94 -1.66 43.29 10.65
C SER A 94 -0.98 43.60 12.00
N LEU A 95 0.26 44.11 12.01
CA LEU A 95 1.02 44.37 13.25
C LEU A 95 0.76 45.72 13.95
N LEU A 96 -0.31 46.46 13.62
CA LEU A 96 -0.55 47.79 14.21
C LEU A 96 -1.88 47.97 14.98
N GLY A 97 -2.59 46.90 15.34
CA GLY A 97 -3.92 47.00 15.96
C GLY A 97 -4.07 46.64 17.45
N ALA A 98 -3.08 46.01 18.09
CA ALA A 98 -3.31 45.37 19.39
C ALA A 98 -2.49 46.01 20.53
N LEU A 99 -2.76 47.29 20.83
CA LEU A 99 -2.29 47.93 22.06
C LEU A 99 -3.27 49.04 22.48
N ALA A 100 -4.46 48.65 22.96
CA ALA A 100 -5.32 49.52 23.78
C ALA A 100 -6.51 48.76 24.41
N VAL A 101 -6.40 48.47 25.72
CA VAL A 101 -7.49 48.40 26.74
C VAL A 101 -8.54 47.27 26.60
N GLY A 102 -8.80 46.38 27.58
CA GLY A 102 -8.38 46.31 28.97
C GLY A 102 -8.80 44.98 29.64
N PRO A 103 -8.33 44.71 30.87
CA PRO A 103 -8.63 43.49 31.60
C PRO A 103 -9.85 43.72 32.50
N ALA A 104 -11.02 43.22 32.11
CA ALA A 104 -12.14 42.97 33.03
C ALA A 104 -13.28 42.26 32.29
N LEU A 105 -13.34 40.95 32.48
CA LEU A 105 -14.52 40.08 32.66
C LEU A 105 -14.15 38.68 32.18
N ALA A 106 -13.31 38.03 32.99
CA ALA A 106 -13.19 36.58 33.00
C ALA A 106 -14.42 36.03 33.75
N GLU A 107 -15.53 35.90 33.04
CA GLU A 107 -16.59 34.97 33.41
C GLU A 107 -16.58 33.86 32.37
N HIS A 108 -16.25 32.66 32.85
CA HIS A 108 -16.26 31.41 32.12
C HIS A 108 -17.57 31.22 31.36
N HIS A 109 -17.53 31.44 30.05
CA HIS A 109 -18.28 30.64 29.12
C HIS A 109 -17.26 29.76 28.41
N GLN A 110 -17.03 28.55 28.94
CA GLN A 110 -16.56 27.44 28.14
C GLN A 110 -17.66 27.14 27.13
N ALA A 111 -17.68 27.87 26.03
CA ALA A 111 -18.21 27.31 24.81
C ALA A 111 -17.24 26.18 24.46
N GLU A 112 -17.66 24.93 24.65
CA GLU A 112 -17.03 23.81 23.95
C GLU A 112 -17.11 24.16 22.46
N ASP A 113 -16.01 24.65 21.90
CA ASP A 113 -15.85 24.70 20.46
C ASP A 113 -15.92 23.25 19.97
N ILE A 114 -17.08 22.84 19.45
CA ILE A 114 -17.26 21.52 18.85
C ILE A 114 -16.39 21.49 17.60
N GLU A 115 -15.22 20.88 17.71
CA GLU A 115 -14.34 20.66 16.58
C GLU A 115 -15.01 19.65 15.63
N ILE A 116 -15.31 20.10 14.40
CA ILE A 116 -16.03 19.30 13.39
C ILE A 116 -15.24 18.03 13.01
N CYS A 117 -13.91 18.14 13.00
CA CYS A 117 -12.99 17.05 12.69
C CYS A 117 -11.94 16.96 13.81
N PRO A 118 -12.25 16.22 14.90
CA PRO A 118 -11.35 16.12 16.03
C PRO A 118 -10.05 15.41 15.65
N ALA A 119 -8.98 15.77 16.35
CA ALA A 119 -7.69 15.08 16.24
C ALA A 119 -7.85 13.58 16.59
N ALA A 120 -7.09 12.73 15.89
CA ALA A 120 -7.23 11.28 15.97
C ALA A 120 -6.06 10.59 16.70
N ASP A 121 -5.19 11.34 17.37
CA ASP A 121 -3.98 10.83 18.04
C ASP A 121 -4.30 9.73 19.05
N ALA A 122 -5.41 9.86 19.79
CA ALA A 122 -5.88 8.86 20.76
C ALA A 122 -6.19 7.48 20.12
N ARG A 123 -6.42 7.42 18.80
CA ARG A 123 -6.63 6.15 18.08
C ARG A 123 -5.34 5.36 17.89
N LEU A 124 -4.19 6.02 18.00
CA LEU A 124 -2.87 5.40 17.90
C LEU A 124 -2.29 4.95 19.25
N GLU A 125 -2.95 5.26 20.36
CA GLU A 125 -2.60 4.72 21.68
C GLU A 125 -2.64 3.18 21.65
N GLY A 126 -1.55 2.54 22.10
CA GLY A 126 -1.38 1.09 22.05
C GLY A 126 -1.19 0.49 20.65
N VAL A 127 -1.14 1.32 19.59
CA VAL A 127 -0.86 0.94 18.20
C VAL A 127 0.54 1.36 17.79
N TRP A 128 0.82 2.66 17.95
CA TRP A 128 2.15 3.25 17.80
C TRP A 128 2.20 4.52 18.64
N ASP A 129 2.65 4.34 19.88
CA ASP A 129 2.80 5.41 20.87
C ASP A 129 4.24 5.47 21.39
N LEU A 130 4.52 6.44 22.28
CA LEU A 130 5.85 6.60 22.86
C LEU A 130 6.35 5.35 23.59
N SER A 131 5.44 4.52 24.13
CA SER A 131 5.79 3.27 24.80
C SER A 131 6.28 2.24 23.80
N LEU A 132 5.53 2.01 22.71
CA LEU A 132 5.93 1.07 21.65
C LEU A 132 7.18 1.53 20.91
N HIS A 133 7.30 2.82 20.59
CA HIS A 133 8.51 3.40 20.00
C HIS A 133 9.74 3.09 20.88
N HIS A 134 9.62 3.30 22.19
CA HIS A 134 10.71 3.00 23.11
C HIS A 134 11.01 1.49 23.22
N GLN A 135 9.97 0.65 23.25
CA GLN A 135 10.11 -0.80 23.31
C GLN A 135 10.86 -1.34 22.08
N VAL A 136 10.51 -0.91 20.87
CA VAL A 136 11.24 -1.29 19.65
C VAL A 136 12.70 -0.83 19.73
N HIS A 137 12.95 0.41 20.15
CA HIS A 137 14.33 0.89 20.30
C HIS A 137 15.13 0.06 21.32
N GLN A 138 14.53 -0.35 22.43
CA GLN A 138 15.18 -1.20 23.43
C GLN A 138 15.40 -2.64 22.93
N ALA A 139 14.41 -3.20 22.23
CA ALA A 139 14.45 -4.58 21.78
C ALA A 139 15.58 -4.84 20.76
N PHE A 140 15.98 -3.81 20.02
CA PHE A 140 17.09 -3.85 19.05
C PHE A 140 18.38 -3.17 19.58
N ALA A 141 18.57 -3.07 20.89
CA ALA A 141 19.73 -2.41 21.51
C ALA A 141 21.02 -3.28 21.56
N GLY A 142 21.17 -4.23 20.64
CA GLY A 142 22.32 -5.13 20.55
C GLY A 142 23.58 -4.44 20.03
N ASP A 143 24.09 -4.91 18.88
CA ASP A 143 25.23 -4.27 18.23
C ASP A 143 24.81 -3.00 17.45
N SER A 144 25.79 -2.29 16.88
CA SER A 144 25.52 -1.06 16.13
C SER A 144 24.62 -1.26 14.90
N SER A 145 24.58 -2.47 14.34
CA SER A 145 23.70 -2.78 13.20
C SER A 145 22.25 -2.90 13.66
N GLN A 146 21.99 -3.54 14.81
CA GLN A 146 20.64 -3.61 15.38
C GLN A 146 20.14 -2.24 15.82
N VAL A 147 21.01 -1.42 16.43
CA VAL A 147 20.65 -0.03 16.77
C VAL A 147 20.28 0.77 15.52
N GLN A 148 21.03 0.61 14.42
CA GLN A 148 20.70 1.28 13.16
C GLN A 148 19.37 0.78 12.56
N GLN A 149 19.08 -0.53 12.67
CA GLN A 149 17.78 -1.09 12.27
C GLN A 149 16.64 -0.52 13.12
N ALA A 150 16.84 -0.40 14.43
CA ALA A 150 15.86 0.19 15.34
C ALA A 150 15.48 1.62 14.92
N VAL A 151 16.48 2.44 14.55
CA VAL A 151 16.26 3.81 14.06
C VAL A 151 15.44 3.81 12.75
N GLN A 152 15.76 2.92 11.81
CA GLN A 152 15.03 2.81 10.54
C GLN A 152 13.58 2.35 10.74
N ILE A 153 13.38 1.36 11.61
CA ILE A 153 12.04 0.84 11.94
C ILE A 153 11.20 1.93 12.57
N ASN A 154 11.72 2.61 13.61
CA ASN A 154 10.97 3.68 14.28
C ASN A 154 10.62 4.80 13.31
N HIS A 155 11.58 5.26 12.49
CA HIS A 155 11.32 6.30 11.50
C HIS A 155 10.22 5.90 10.51
N PHE A 156 10.24 4.66 9.99
CA PHE A 156 9.21 4.19 9.08
C PHE A 156 7.82 4.15 9.75
N LEU A 157 7.72 3.65 10.98
CA LEU A 157 6.45 3.56 11.70
C LEU A 157 5.93 4.94 12.14
N ASP A 158 6.83 5.88 12.46
CA ASP A 158 6.50 7.29 12.71
C ASP A 158 5.89 7.95 11.47
N ASP A 159 6.53 7.77 10.30
CA ASP A 159 6.03 8.32 9.04
C ASP A 159 4.67 7.71 8.68
N TYR A 160 4.52 6.39 8.81
CA TYR A 160 3.25 5.71 8.55
C TYR A 160 2.13 6.18 9.49
N ALA A 161 2.43 6.39 10.78
CA ALA A 161 1.49 6.93 11.76
C ALA A 161 1.09 8.38 11.42
N ALA A 162 2.04 9.20 11.00
CA ALA A 162 1.78 10.57 10.56
C ALA A 162 0.91 10.62 9.30
N ASP A 163 1.18 9.76 8.30
CA ASP A 163 0.38 9.62 7.09
C ASP A 163 -1.06 9.18 7.40
N TRP A 164 -1.21 8.24 8.34
CA TRP A 164 -2.53 7.80 8.81
C TRP A 164 -3.33 8.95 9.44
N LEU A 165 -2.71 9.74 10.33
CA LEU A 165 -3.34 10.90 10.96
C LEU A 165 -3.74 11.97 9.93
N ALA A 166 -2.86 12.24 8.96
CA ALA A 166 -3.13 13.17 7.87
C ALA A 166 -4.32 12.71 7.01
N MET A 167 -4.32 11.44 6.58
CA MET A 167 -5.39 10.86 5.77
C MET A 167 -6.73 10.80 6.53
N HIS A 168 -6.72 10.51 7.83
CA HIS A 168 -7.91 10.54 8.67
C HIS A 168 -8.52 11.95 8.74
N LYS A 169 -7.67 12.95 8.98
CA LYS A 169 -8.09 14.36 9.00
C LYS A 169 -8.65 14.79 7.64
N ASP A 170 -7.95 14.48 6.54
CA ASP A 170 -8.39 14.82 5.20
C ASP A 170 -9.74 14.19 4.84
N ALA A 171 -9.95 12.91 5.17
CA ALA A 171 -11.23 12.25 4.95
C ALA A 171 -12.38 12.94 5.68
N CYS A 172 -12.17 13.34 6.93
CA CYS A 172 -13.16 14.10 7.69
C CYS A 172 -13.41 15.48 7.08
N GLU A 173 -12.36 16.23 6.75
CA GLU A 173 -12.47 17.58 6.21
C GLU A 173 -13.12 17.58 4.81
N ASP A 174 -12.79 16.63 3.94
CA ASP A 174 -13.40 16.48 2.60
C ASP A 174 -14.92 16.35 2.66
N THR A 175 -15.45 15.72 3.71
CA THR A 175 -16.88 15.43 3.87
C THR A 175 -17.60 16.51 4.68
N ASN A 176 -17.05 16.88 5.83
CA ASN A 176 -17.76 17.71 6.80
C ASN A 176 -17.45 19.21 6.65
N VAL A 177 -16.26 19.56 6.15
CA VAL A 177 -15.79 20.94 6.01
C VAL A 177 -15.89 21.41 4.56
N ARG A 178 -15.18 20.72 3.66
CA ARG A 178 -15.11 21.02 2.21
C ARG A 178 -16.38 20.59 1.49
N ARG A 179 -17.06 19.54 1.97
CA ARG A 179 -18.30 18.97 1.41
C ARG A 179 -18.15 18.55 -0.06
N GLU A 180 -16.96 18.07 -0.41
CA GLU A 180 -16.62 17.59 -1.74
C GLU A 180 -16.99 16.11 -1.91
N LEU A 181 -16.93 15.34 -0.82
CA LEU A 181 -17.22 13.90 -0.80
C LEU A 181 -18.50 13.58 -0.01
N SER A 182 -19.09 12.43 -0.32
CA SER A 182 -20.32 11.96 0.32
C SER A 182 -20.05 11.23 1.64
N PRO A 183 -21.02 11.16 2.57
CA PRO A 183 -20.91 10.36 3.79
C PRO A 183 -20.61 8.87 3.53
N ALA A 184 -21.15 8.31 2.44
CA ALA A 184 -20.87 6.90 2.07
C ALA A 184 -19.40 6.67 1.69
N ILE A 185 -18.75 7.67 1.09
CA ILE A 185 -17.30 7.61 0.81
C ILE A 185 -16.50 7.80 2.10
N LEU A 186 -16.93 8.69 3.00
CA LEU A 186 -16.31 8.82 4.33
C LEU A 186 -16.28 7.48 5.08
N ASP A 187 -17.41 6.76 5.11
CA ASP A 187 -17.50 5.47 5.79
C ASP A 187 -16.48 4.45 5.23
N LYS A 188 -16.36 4.38 3.89
CA LYS A 188 -15.36 3.54 3.21
C LYS A 188 -13.92 3.95 3.53
N ARG A 189 -13.63 5.25 3.59
CA ARG A 189 -12.30 5.76 3.96
C ARG A 189 -11.95 5.43 5.40
N MET A 190 -12.90 5.60 6.33
CA MET A 190 -12.72 5.26 7.73
C MET A 190 -12.51 3.75 7.93
N GLN A 191 -13.21 2.90 7.19
CA GLN A 191 -13.00 1.45 7.21
C GLN A 191 -11.61 1.07 6.69
N CYS A 192 -11.20 1.65 5.55
CA CYS A 192 -9.86 1.47 4.99
C CYS A 192 -8.77 1.84 6.01
N LEU A 193 -8.90 3.02 6.65
CA LEU A 193 -7.96 3.50 7.66
C LEU A 193 -7.94 2.61 8.91
N GLU A 194 -9.08 2.09 9.35
CA GLU A 194 -9.13 1.18 10.49
C GLU A 194 -8.38 -0.12 10.21
N GLU A 195 -8.49 -0.69 9.01
CA GLU A 195 -7.70 -1.86 8.59
C GLU A 195 -6.19 -1.59 8.63
N ARG A 196 -5.77 -0.42 8.16
CA ARG A 196 -4.35 0.02 8.19
C ARG A 196 -3.84 0.30 9.59
N ARG A 197 -4.70 0.78 10.50
CA ARG A 197 -4.40 0.96 11.92
C ARG A 197 -4.19 -0.37 12.63
N MET A 198 -5.04 -1.37 12.36
CA MET A 198 -4.89 -2.73 12.88
C MET A 198 -3.58 -3.37 12.38
N ALA A 199 -3.26 -3.22 11.09
CA ALA A 199 -2.00 -3.70 10.53
C ALA A 199 -0.77 -3.04 11.17
N LEU A 200 -0.81 -1.71 11.38
CA LEU A 200 0.25 -0.98 12.09
C LEU A 200 0.44 -1.54 13.51
N GLY A 201 -0.64 -1.72 14.26
CA GLY A 201 -0.57 -2.24 15.62
C GLY A 201 0.07 -3.63 15.66
N ALA A 202 -0.38 -4.53 14.79
CA ALA A 202 0.18 -5.88 14.70
C ALA A 202 1.69 -5.89 14.39
N VAL A 203 2.13 -5.08 13.42
CA VAL A 203 3.55 -4.95 13.06
C VAL A 203 4.37 -4.34 14.20
N SER A 204 3.88 -3.26 14.81
CA SER A 204 4.55 -2.60 15.94
C SER A 204 4.75 -3.54 17.12
N HIS A 205 3.72 -4.31 17.49
CA HIS A 205 3.81 -5.31 18.57
C HIS A 205 4.75 -6.47 18.21
N GLN A 206 4.73 -6.94 16.96
CA GLN A 206 5.65 -7.98 16.49
C GLN A 206 7.12 -7.52 16.59
N LEU A 207 7.40 -6.28 16.20
CA LEU A 207 8.75 -5.71 16.24
C LEU A 207 9.19 -5.36 17.67
N ALA A 208 8.26 -4.99 18.56
CA ALA A 208 8.56 -4.78 19.99
C ALA A 208 9.08 -6.05 20.68
N GLY A 209 8.80 -7.24 20.12
CA GLY A 209 9.36 -8.52 20.57
C GLY A 209 10.87 -8.67 20.32
N GLY A 210 11.49 -7.80 19.52
CA GLY A 210 12.92 -7.77 19.24
C GLY A 210 13.38 -8.72 18.12
N PRO A 211 14.69 -8.76 17.85
CA PRO A 211 15.25 -9.55 16.76
C PRO A 211 15.10 -11.05 16.99
N GLN A 212 14.70 -11.76 15.94
CA GLN A 212 14.63 -13.22 15.91
C GLN A 212 15.39 -13.74 14.67
N PRO A 213 15.95 -14.96 14.68
CA PRO A 213 16.75 -15.47 13.56
C PRO A 213 16.04 -15.47 12.20
N GLN A 214 14.72 -15.64 12.20
CA GLN A 214 13.87 -15.69 11.01
C GLN A 214 13.14 -14.37 10.71
N LEU A 215 13.23 -13.38 11.61
CA LEU A 215 12.58 -12.09 11.45
C LEU A 215 13.45 -11.21 10.55
N GLU A 216 12.88 -10.74 9.44
CA GLU A 216 13.46 -9.72 8.57
C GLU A 216 12.68 -8.41 8.74
N PRO A 217 13.10 -7.48 9.63
CA PRO A 217 12.26 -6.33 10.02
C PRO A 217 11.83 -5.45 8.85
N LEU A 218 12.69 -5.29 7.84
CA LEU A 218 12.38 -4.52 6.63
C LEU A 218 11.28 -5.16 5.78
N VAL A 219 11.20 -6.50 5.75
CA VAL A 219 10.12 -7.22 5.06
C VAL A 219 8.81 -7.02 5.82
N VAL A 220 8.84 -7.10 7.15
CA VAL A 220 7.65 -6.91 8.00
C VAL A 220 7.05 -5.51 7.82
N ILE A 221 7.86 -4.45 7.89
CA ILE A 221 7.36 -3.08 7.70
C ILE A 221 6.95 -2.81 6.25
N ALA A 222 7.62 -3.41 5.25
CA ALA A 222 7.23 -3.30 3.84
C ALA A 222 5.91 -4.04 3.54
N GLY A 223 5.49 -4.97 4.41
CA GLY A 223 4.20 -5.65 4.34
C GLY A 223 3.01 -4.79 4.77
N LEU A 224 3.24 -3.60 5.33
CA LEU A 224 2.16 -2.69 5.72
C LEU A 224 1.39 -2.18 4.48
N PRO A 225 0.05 -2.21 4.50
CA PRO A 225 -0.77 -1.72 3.40
C PRO A 225 -0.65 -0.21 3.23
N SER A 226 -0.63 0.29 1.99
CA SER A 226 -0.42 1.72 1.73
C SER A 226 -1.60 2.58 2.22
N ILE A 227 -1.30 3.67 2.95
CA ILE A 227 -2.28 4.68 3.39
C ILE A 227 -2.90 5.43 2.21
N GLU A 228 -2.13 5.70 1.15
CA GLU A 228 -2.56 6.49 -0.01
C GLU A 228 -3.81 5.89 -0.68
N ARG A 229 -3.95 4.56 -0.64
CA ARG A 229 -5.13 3.86 -1.18
C ARG A 229 -6.43 4.29 -0.49
N CYS A 230 -6.40 4.74 0.76
CA CYS A 230 -7.59 5.28 1.42
C CYS A 230 -8.02 6.67 0.92
N GLY A 231 -7.26 7.30 0.02
CA GLY A 231 -7.65 8.51 -0.72
C GLY A 231 -8.08 8.25 -2.17
N ASP A 232 -7.95 7.01 -2.66
CA ASP A 232 -8.23 6.62 -4.03
C ASP A 232 -9.71 6.24 -4.19
N LEU A 233 -10.49 7.10 -4.85
CA LEU A 233 -11.94 6.92 -4.98
C LEU A 233 -12.30 5.67 -5.81
N ASP A 234 -11.56 5.38 -6.88
CA ASP A 234 -11.83 4.21 -7.72
C ASP A 234 -11.59 2.92 -6.93
N TYR A 235 -10.51 2.90 -6.13
CA TYR A 235 -10.23 1.80 -5.22
C TYR A 235 -11.31 1.63 -4.15
N LEU A 236 -11.77 2.73 -3.53
CA LEU A 236 -12.81 2.69 -2.51
C LEU A 236 -14.14 2.23 -3.09
N GLU A 237 -14.50 2.67 -4.29
CA GLU A 237 -15.74 2.26 -4.96
C GLU A 237 -15.79 0.76 -5.23
N ALA A 238 -14.66 0.16 -5.63
CA ALA A 238 -14.53 -1.28 -5.87
C ALA A 238 -14.67 -2.13 -4.60
N GLN A 239 -14.43 -1.58 -3.41
CA GLN A 239 -14.55 -2.32 -2.16
C GLN A 239 -16.00 -2.64 -1.79
N ALA A 240 -16.19 -3.88 -1.33
CA ALA A 240 -17.44 -4.31 -0.73
C ALA A 240 -17.76 -3.48 0.52
N PRO A 241 -19.02 -3.03 0.69
CA PRO A 241 -19.41 -2.28 1.87
C PRO A 241 -19.40 -3.18 3.11
N MET A 242 -19.14 -2.56 4.27
CA MET A 242 -19.31 -3.22 5.56
C MET A 242 -20.75 -3.73 5.74
N PRO A 243 -20.98 -4.85 6.44
CA PRO A 243 -22.33 -5.30 6.75
C PRO A 243 -23.15 -4.24 7.50
N ASP A 244 -24.40 -4.03 7.10
CA ASP A 244 -25.33 -3.11 7.77
C ASP A 244 -25.67 -3.57 9.21
N ASP A 245 -25.64 -4.88 9.44
CA ASP A 245 -25.83 -5.46 10.76
C ASP A 245 -24.61 -5.13 11.65
N ARG A 246 -24.85 -4.36 12.70
CA ARG A 246 -23.79 -3.90 13.62
C ARG A 246 -23.10 -5.03 14.38
N ALA A 247 -23.80 -6.12 14.70
CA ALA A 247 -23.19 -7.25 15.39
C ALA A 247 -22.27 -8.03 14.44
N LEU A 248 -22.74 -8.28 13.21
CA LEU A 248 -21.90 -8.89 12.18
C LEU A 248 -20.69 -8.00 11.86
N ALA A 249 -20.88 -6.68 11.74
CA ALA A 249 -19.79 -5.74 11.48
C ALA A 249 -18.73 -5.76 12.60
N ALA A 250 -19.16 -5.84 13.87
CA ALA A 250 -18.25 -5.98 15.00
C ALA A 250 -17.46 -7.30 14.94
N SER A 251 -18.11 -8.43 14.67
CA SER A 251 -17.44 -9.73 14.53
C SER A 251 -16.45 -9.75 13.36
N VAL A 252 -16.78 -9.14 12.22
CA VAL A 252 -15.85 -9.02 11.09
C VAL A 252 -14.60 -8.23 11.49
N ASN A 253 -14.75 -7.13 12.22
CA ASN A 253 -13.60 -6.33 12.69
C ASN A 253 -12.76 -7.07 13.73
N GLU A 254 -13.37 -7.89 14.60
CA GLU A 254 -12.64 -8.74 15.55
C GLU A 254 -11.80 -9.82 14.83
N VAL A 255 -12.36 -10.47 13.80
CA VAL A 255 -11.61 -11.40 12.95
C VAL A 255 -10.46 -10.68 12.24
N ARG A 256 -10.70 -9.48 11.69
CA ARG A 256 -9.67 -8.69 11.01
C ARG A 256 -8.52 -8.28 11.93
N ALA A 257 -8.81 -7.92 13.18
CA ALA A 257 -7.78 -7.59 14.16
C ALA A 257 -6.86 -8.79 14.42
N ARG A 258 -7.45 -9.97 14.68
CA ARG A 258 -6.68 -11.22 14.86
C ARG A 258 -5.94 -11.64 13.59
N LEU A 259 -6.54 -11.43 12.41
CA LEU A 259 -5.89 -11.71 11.14
C LEU A 259 -4.65 -10.82 10.93
N ALA A 260 -4.72 -9.54 11.30
CA ALA A 260 -3.58 -8.63 11.21
C ALA A 260 -2.40 -9.11 12.07
N GLU A 261 -2.67 -9.60 13.29
CA GLU A 261 -1.65 -10.20 14.16
C GLU A 261 -1.01 -11.44 13.53
N LEU A 262 -1.83 -12.38 13.02
CA LEU A 262 -1.34 -13.60 12.38
C LEU A 262 -0.57 -13.29 11.10
N ARG A 263 -1.01 -12.31 10.31
CA ARG A 263 -0.27 -11.83 9.14
C ARG A 263 1.11 -11.30 9.53
N ALA A 264 1.20 -10.45 10.55
CA ALA A 264 2.48 -9.91 11.01
C ALA A 264 3.45 -11.03 11.44
N GLN A 265 2.94 -12.12 12.03
CA GLN A 265 3.74 -13.31 12.38
C GLN A 265 4.20 -14.09 11.15
N VAL A 266 3.32 -14.28 10.15
CA VAL A 266 3.65 -14.93 8.87
C VAL A 266 4.74 -14.12 8.15
N ASP A 267 4.55 -12.81 8.00
CA ASP A 267 5.51 -11.90 7.36
C ASP A 267 6.83 -11.83 8.17
N ALA A 268 6.78 -12.07 9.48
CA ALA A 268 7.95 -12.21 10.35
C ALA A 268 8.65 -13.58 10.28
N GLY A 269 8.26 -14.45 9.34
CA GLY A 269 8.92 -15.74 9.11
C GLY A 269 8.50 -16.84 10.09
N ALA A 270 7.36 -16.72 10.78
CA ALA A 270 6.83 -17.73 11.70
C ALA A 270 5.57 -18.49 11.19
N PRO A 271 5.46 -18.88 9.91
CA PRO A 271 4.21 -19.39 9.34
C PRO A 271 3.75 -20.72 9.98
N HIS A 272 4.69 -21.58 10.41
CA HIS A 272 4.37 -22.83 11.12
C HIS A 272 3.64 -22.61 12.45
N GLN A 273 3.95 -21.51 13.14
CA GLN A 273 3.37 -21.20 14.46
C GLN A 273 1.95 -20.63 14.30
N SER A 274 1.73 -19.84 13.25
CA SER A 274 0.45 -19.17 12.98
C SER A 274 -0.57 -20.06 12.28
N LEU A 275 -0.15 -21.13 11.59
CA LEU A 275 -1.04 -21.97 10.78
C LEU A 275 -2.26 -22.54 11.52
N PRO A 276 -2.15 -23.16 12.71
CA PRO A 276 -3.34 -23.68 13.41
C PRO A 276 -4.34 -22.59 13.79
N ALA A 277 -3.84 -21.39 14.12
CA ALA A 277 -4.67 -20.25 14.44
C ALA A 277 -5.36 -19.69 13.17
N LEU A 278 -4.65 -19.65 12.03
CA LEU A 278 -5.22 -19.26 10.73
C LEU A 278 -6.31 -20.25 10.26
N GLU A 279 -6.10 -21.56 10.45
CA GLU A 279 -7.11 -22.59 10.12
C GLU A 279 -8.39 -22.39 10.95
N SER A 280 -8.26 -22.19 12.27
CA SER A 280 -9.40 -21.88 13.13
C SER A 280 -10.08 -20.57 12.74
N LEU A 281 -9.32 -19.55 12.34
CA LEU A 281 -9.85 -18.25 11.93
C LEU A 281 -10.60 -18.35 10.59
N ALA A 282 -10.17 -19.25 9.69
CA ALA A 282 -10.84 -19.50 8.43
C ALA A 282 -12.23 -20.13 8.64
N GLU A 283 -12.35 -21.08 9.58
CA GLU A 283 -13.64 -21.66 9.95
C GLU A 283 -14.60 -20.61 10.52
N GLU A 284 -14.08 -19.71 11.36
CA GLU A 284 -14.84 -18.61 11.94
C GLU A 284 -15.30 -17.60 10.87
N ALA A 285 -14.41 -17.20 9.96
CA ALA A 285 -14.75 -16.29 8.86
C ALA A 285 -15.87 -16.85 7.97
N VAL A 286 -15.76 -18.13 7.58
CA VAL A 286 -16.79 -18.82 6.78
C VAL A 286 -18.13 -18.84 7.50
N ALA A 287 -18.13 -19.02 8.83
CA ALA A 287 -19.35 -19.01 9.63
C ALA A 287 -20.04 -17.64 9.67
N LEU A 288 -19.29 -16.54 9.51
CA LEU A 288 -19.84 -15.18 9.40
C LEU A 288 -20.49 -14.91 8.04
N GLY A 289 -20.11 -15.67 6.99
CA GLY A 289 -20.72 -15.58 5.66
C GLY A 289 -20.43 -14.25 4.93
N TYR A 290 -19.36 -13.55 5.32
CA TYR A 290 -18.95 -12.29 4.70
C TYR A 290 -17.76 -12.53 3.75
N ALA A 291 -18.06 -12.75 2.48
CA ALA A 291 -17.09 -13.19 1.46
C ALA A 291 -15.78 -12.36 1.37
N PRO A 292 -15.77 -11.02 1.56
CA PRO A 292 -14.51 -10.26 1.58
C PRO A 292 -13.57 -10.71 2.70
N LEU A 293 -14.09 -11.05 3.88
CA LEU A 293 -13.29 -11.57 4.99
C LEU A 293 -12.75 -12.97 4.69
N ASP A 294 -13.54 -13.83 4.06
CA ASP A 294 -13.09 -15.16 3.64
C ASP A 294 -11.87 -15.06 2.70
N ALA A 295 -11.90 -14.12 1.75
CA ALA A 295 -10.77 -13.88 0.85
C ALA A 295 -9.52 -13.38 1.58
N GLN A 296 -9.67 -12.50 2.59
CA GLN A 296 -8.57 -12.03 3.43
C GLN A 296 -7.92 -13.19 4.19
N VAL A 297 -8.73 -14.01 4.88
CA VAL A 297 -8.22 -15.14 5.67
C VAL A 297 -7.63 -16.23 4.76
N LEU A 298 -8.28 -16.55 3.65
CA LEU A 298 -7.77 -17.52 2.66
C LEU A 298 -6.41 -17.09 2.11
N THR A 299 -6.20 -15.80 1.90
CA THR A 299 -4.92 -15.29 1.43
C THR A 299 -3.81 -15.54 2.46
N GLU A 300 -4.01 -15.14 3.73
CA GLU A 300 -2.98 -15.39 4.75
C GLU A 300 -2.75 -16.88 5.01
N LEU A 301 -3.81 -17.70 4.95
CA LEU A 301 -3.69 -19.15 5.06
C LEU A 301 -2.84 -19.73 3.91
N ALA A 302 -3.07 -19.26 2.68
CA ALA A 302 -2.28 -19.66 1.52
C ALA A 302 -0.80 -19.23 1.65
N PHE A 303 -0.53 -18.04 2.18
CA PHE A 303 0.85 -17.59 2.48
C PHE A 303 1.51 -18.41 3.58
N ALA A 304 0.80 -18.73 4.67
CA ALA A 304 1.34 -19.59 5.70
C ALA A 304 1.67 -20.97 5.13
N GLN A 305 0.78 -21.54 4.32
CA GLN A 305 0.99 -22.83 3.66
C GLN A 305 2.03 -22.76 2.51
N ALA A 306 2.36 -21.57 2.01
CA ALA A 306 3.39 -21.40 1.00
C ALA A 306 4.75 -21.75 1.61
N GLY A 307 5.37 -22.82 1.12
CA GLY A 307 6.61 -23.37 1.68
C GLY A 307 6.40 -24.52 2.69
N MET A 308 5.14 -24.81 3.06
CA MET A 308 4.77 -25.97 3.85
C MET A 308 3.99 -26.99 3.01
N GLY A 309 4.63 -28.06 2.57
CA GLY A 309 3.96 -29.15 1.84
C GLY A 309 4.27 -29.17 0.34
N ASP A 310 3.34 -29.71 -0.45
CA ASP A 310 3.53 -29.91 -1.89
C ASP A 310 3.45 -28.56 -2.64
N PRO A 311 4.48 -28.18 -3.42
CA PRO A 311 4.49 -26.90 -4.13
C PRO A 311 3.30 -26.69 -5.08
N ARG A 312 2.71 -27.75 -5.65
CA ARG A 312 1.54 -27.61 -6.54
C ARG A 312 0.28 -27.33 -5.74
N GLU A 313 0.17 -27.86 -4.53
CA GLU A 313 -0.95 -27.53 -3.65
C GLU A 313 -0.86 -26.10 -3.15
N SER A 314 0.31 -25.66 -2.67
CA SER A 314 0.54 -24.25 -2.27
C SER A 314 0.21 -23.28 -3.42
N GLN A 315 0.66 -23.59 -4.65
CA GLN A 315 0.35 -22.79 -5.83
C GLN A 315 -1.17 -22.69 -6.07
N ARG A 316 -1.91 -23.80 -5.99
CA ARG A 316 -3.37 -23.79 -6.18
C ARG A 316 -4.08 -22.96 -5.12
N ARG A 317 -3.64 -23.03 -3.85
CA ARG A 317 -4.21 -22.22 -2.76
C ARG A 317 -4.02 -20.73 -2.98
N LEU A 318 -2.84 -20.31 -3.43
CA LEU A 318 -2.57 -18.92 -3.77
C LEU A 318 -3.39 -18.46 -4.99
N GLU A 319 -3.57 -19.31 -6.00
CA GLU A 319 -4.45 -19.02 -7.15
C GLU A 319 -5.92 -18.87 -6.71
N GLU A 320 -6.41 -19.73 -5.81
CA GLU A 320 -7.74 -19.60 -5.18
C GLU A 320 -7.88 -18.26 -4.44
N ALA A 321 -6.85 -17.85 -3.68
CA ALA A 321 -6.81 -16.59 -2.96
C ALA A 321 -6.86 -15.37 -3.89
N VAL A 322 -6.12 -15.39 -5.00
CA VAL A 322 -6.18 -14.32 -6.03
C VAL A 322 -7.58 -14.20 -6.60
N VAL A 323 -8.22 -15.32 -6.97
CA VAL A 323 -9.58 -15.30 -7.53
C VAL A 323 -10.60 -14.80 -6.52
N ALA A 324 -10.50 -15.24 -5.26
CA ALA A 324 -11.39 -14.79 -4.19
C ALA A 324 -11.26 -13.28 -3.96
N SER A 325 -10.03 -12.77 -3.96
CA SER A 325 -9.74 -11.34 -3.80
C SER A 325 -10.32 -10.50 -4.94
N ILE A 326 -10.14 -10.92 -6.20
CA ILE A 326 -10.72 -10.22 -7.36
C ILE A 326 -12.26 -10.24 -7.31
N ARG A 327 -12.87 -11.38 -7.00
CA ARG A 327 -14.33 -11.51 -6.90
C ARG A 327 -14.94 -10.61 -5.83
N THR A 328 -14.16 -10.24 -4.81
CA THR A 328 -14.59 -9.42 -3.69
C THR A 328 -14.12 -7.96 -3.80
N GLY A 329 -13.50 -7.58 -4.93
CA GLY A 329 -13.03 -6.20 -5.18
C GLY A 329 -11.81 -5.79 -4.36
N GLN A 330 -11.02 -6.75 -3.88
CA GLN A 330 -9.86 -6.54 -3.03
C GLN A 330 -8.56 -6.59 -3.86
N ASP A 331 -8.40 -5.63 -4.77
CA ASP A 331 -7.30 -5.65 -5.76
C ASP A 331 -5.90 -5.62 -5.15
N GLU A 332 -5.72 -4.93 -4.01
CA GLU A 332 -4.43 -4.91 -3.29
C GLU A 332 -4.10 -6.31 -2.73
N LEU A 333 -5.11 -7.01 -2.21
CA LEU A 333 -4.97 -8.37 -1.71
C LEU A 333 -4.71 -9.36 -2.86
N ALA A 334 -5.40 -9.18 -3.99
CA ALA A 334 -5.14 -9.95 -5.21
C ALA A 334 -3.72 -9.72 -5.73
N GLY A 335 -3.23 -8.48 -5.69
CA GLY A 335 -1.87 -8.11 -6.04
C GLY A 335 -0.84 -8.82 -5.15
N ARG A 336 -1.04 -8.81 -3.82
CA ARG A 336 -0.17 -9.51 -2.87
C ARG A 336 -0.15 -11.01 -3.13
N ALA A 337 -1.30 -11.68 -3.21
CA ALA A 337 -1.32 -13.13 -3.51
C ALA A 337 -0.69 -13.44 -4.89
N GLY A 338 -0.85 -12.53 -5.86
CA GLY A 338 -0.30 -12.64 -7.20
C GLY A 338 1.23 -12.51 -7.30
N THR A 339 1.92 -11.95 -6.29
CA THR A 339 3.40 -11.91 -6.31
C THR A 339 4.00 -13.30 -6.16
N GLU A 340 3.36 -14.18 -5.37
CA GLU A 340 3.80 -15.56 -5.16
C GLU A 340 3.17 -16.54 -6.15
N ALA A 341 1.95 -16.27 -6.61
CA ALA A 341 1.27 -17.08 -7.61
C ALA A 341 0.82 -16.24 -8.81
N PRO A 342 1.69 -16.04 -9.82
CA PRO A 342 1.31 -15.32 -11.03
C PRO A 342 0.20 -16.08 -11.76
N VAL A 343 -1.00 -15.50 -11.74
CA VAL A 343 -2.18 -16.03 -12.40
C VAL A 343 -2.29 -15.40 -13.78
N THR A 344 -2.39 -16.23 -14.83
CA THR A 344 -2.64 -15.72 -16.18
C THR A 344 -4.13 -15.80 -16.45
N PHE A 345 -4.73 -14.68 -16.83
CA PHE A 345 -6.14 -14.65 -17.24
C PHE A 345 -6.23 -14.81 -18.76
N THR A 346 -7.01 -15.78 -19.23
CA THR A 346 -7.37 -15.85 -20.65
C THR A 346 -8.71 -15.17 -20.89
N TYR A 347 -8.68 -14.21 -21.82
CA TYR A 347 -9.84 -13.49 -22.31
C TYR A 347 -10.44 -14.23 -23.51
N GLN A 348 -11.66 -14.77 -23.37
CA GLN A 348 -12.47 -15.19 -24.51
C GLN A 348 -13.73 -14.32 -24.60
N ARG A 349 -13.85 -13.57 -25.69
CA ARG A 349 -15.07 -12.84 -26.06
C ARG A 349 -15.96 -13.75 -26.91
N GLY A 350 -16.99 -14.32 -26.30
CA GLY A 350 -18.01 -15.12 -27.00
C GLY A 350 -19.36 -14.40 -27.11
N GLU A 351 -20.31 -14.97 -27.86
CA GLU A 351 -21.66 -14.43 -28.06
C GLU A 351 -22.52 -14.37 -26.78
N LEU A 352 -22.14 -15.11 -25.72
CA LEU A 352 -22.88 -15.23 -24.46
C LEU A 352 -22.30 -14.40 -23.29
N GLY A 353 -21.23 -13.62 -23.52
CA GLY A 353 -20.61 -12.76 -22.50
C GLY A 353 -19.12 -13.01 -22.27
N VAL A 354 -18.61 -12.39 -21.20
CA VAL A 354 -17.19 -12.45 -20.80
C VAL A 354 -16.97 -13.62 -19.85
N ARG A 355 -15.98 -14.47 -20.14
CA ARG A 355 -15.51 -15.52 -19.23
C ARG A 355 -14.05 -15.26 -18.87
N LEU A 356 -13.78 -15.05 -17.58
CA LEU A 356 -12.44 -15.03 -17.02
C LEU A 356 -12.09 -16.47 -16.61
N GLU A 357 -11.14 -17.09 -17.31
CA GLU A 357 -10.57 -18.37 -16.92
C GLU A 357 -9.14 -18.15 -16.43
N VAL A 358 -8.85 -18.70 -15.24
CA VAL A 358 -7.50 -18.78 -14.70
C VAL A 358 -6.74 -19.87 -15.46
N VAL A 359 -5.64 -19.49 -16.09
CA VAL A 359 -4.67 -20.42 -16.66
C VAL A 359 -3.75 -20.89 -15.53
N ASP A 360 -4.15 -21.99 -14.90
CA ASP A 360 -3.30 -22.67 -13.92
C ASP A 360 -2.03 -23.26 -14.59
N ALA A 361 -1.13 -23.80 -13.78
CA ALA A 361 0.08 -24.48 -14.25
C ALA A 361 -0.21 -25.65 -15.22
N GLY A 362 -1.31 -26.37 -15.03
CA GLY A 362 -1.75 -27.48 -15.89
C GLY A 362 -2.23 -27.03 -17.27
N MET A 363 -2.92 -25.90 -17.36
CA MET A 363 -3.31 -25.27 -18.62
C MET A 363 -2.08 -24.70 -19.35
N ARG A 364 -1.12 -24.13 -18.60
CA ARG A 364 0.20 -23.74 -19.14
C ARG A 364 0.95 -24.92 -19.74
N ASP A 365 0.99 -26.05 -19.05
CA ASP A 365 1.62 -27.30 -19.53
C ASP A 365 0.89 -27.87 -20.76
N ALA A 366 -0.45 -27.83 -20.78
CA ALA A 366 -1.26 -28.25 -21.92
C ALA A 366 -1.02 -27.36 -23.16
N LEU A 367 -0.96 -26.03 -22.97
CA LEU A 367 -0.64 -25.08 -24.02
C LEU A 367 0.80 -25.23 -24.53
N ALA A 368 1.77 -25.45 -23.63
CA ALA A 368 3.15 -25.74 -24.01
C ALA A 368 3.28 -27.05 -24.80
N GLY A 369 2.42 -28.04 -24.52
CA GLY A 369 2.30 -29.28 -25.28
C GLY A 369 1.79 -29.09 -26.71
N LEU A 370 0.92 -28.11 -26.95
CA LEU A 370 0.37 -27.81 -28.28
C LEU A 370 1.39 -27.19 -29.25
N PHE A 371 2.51 -26.65 -28.75
CA PHE A 371 3.55 -26.00 -29.54
C PHE A 371 4.89 -26.75 -29.58
N ARG A 372 4.96 -27.99 -29.09
CA ARG A 372 6.15 -28.83 -29.32
C ARG A 372 6.19 -29.28 -30.78
N PRO A 373 7.29 -29.06 -31.52
CA PRO A 373 7.42 -29.61 -32.86
C PRO A 373 7.36 -31.13 -32.75
N ALA A 374 6.50 -31.76 -33.56
CA ALA A 374 6.42 -33.20 -33.66
C ALA A 374 7.80 -33.73 -34.08
N GLY A 375 8.40 -34.54 -33.20
CA GLY A 375 9.64 -35.28 -33.50
C GLY A 375 9.38 -36.44 -34.43
#